data_AF-A0A3D5DH74-F1
#
_entry.id   AF-A0A3D5DH74-F1
#
_cell.length_a   1.000
_cell.length_b   1.000
_cell.length_c   1.000
_cell.angle_alpha   90.00
_cell.angle_beta   90.00
_cell.angle_gamma   90.00
#
_symmetry.space_group_name_H-M   'P 1'
#
loop_
_entity.id
_entity.type
_entity.pdbx_description
1 polymer ?
#
loop_
_entity_poly.entity_id
_entity_poly.type
_entity_poly.pdbx_seq_one_letter_code
_entity_poly.pdbx_strand_id
1 'polypeptide(L)'
;HVDLISKESLERAKRLGWHITIANHTVKPRMEGVASPPIRMIQDSGILWGMGSDGTIVATYNPFHTIWEYTAGKIFPNIVKYESNEVITREEALIAHTRSNAYLMFMEDSLGTLEAGKYADLVVLDRDYLEIEIDDVRNIEPVMTMVSGEIVYQEANQ
;
A
#
# COMPACT_ATOMS: atom_id res chain seq x y z
N HIS A 1 -3.87 5.99 10.23
CA HIS A 1 -4.31 4.82 11.03
C HIS A 1 -5.76 4.44 10.74
N VAL A 2 -6.76 5.25 11.12
CA VAL A 2 -8.21 5.01 10.82
C VAL A 2 -8.71 3.60 11.17
N ASP A 3 -8.10 2.99 12.18
CA ASP A 3 -8.30 1.59 12.58
C ASP A 3 -9.75 1.17 12.79
N LEU A 4 -10.58 2.10 13.27
CA LEU A 4 -11.98 1.88 13.63
C LEU A 4 -12.87 2.96 13.01
N ILE A 5 -12.47 3.53 11.87
CA ILE A 5 -13.28 4.57 11.23
C ILE A 5 -14.66 4.00 10.86
N SER A 6 -15.71 4.73 11.24
CA SER A 6 -17.08 4.37 10.88
C SER A 6 -17.42 4.86 9.47
N LYS A 7 -18.41 4.23 8.83
CA LYS A 7 -18.96 4.70 7.54
C LYS A 7 -19.42 6.16 7.59
N GLU A 8 -20.04 6.57 8.70
CA GLU A 8 -20.48 7.96 8.88
C GLU A 8 -19.30 8.94 8.91
N SER A 9 -18.25 8.62 9.67
CA SER A 9 -17.03 9.43 9.74
C SER A 9 -16.31 9.48 8.40
N LEU A 10 -16.28 8.37 7.66
CA LEU A 10 -15.70 8.29 6.32
C LEU A 10 -16.45 9.18 5.33
N GLU A 11 -17.78 9.12 5.30
CA GLU A 11 -18.59 10.00 4.44
C GLU A 11 -18.47 11.46 4.84
N ARG A 12 -18.32 11.76 6.14
CA ARG A 12 -18.04 13.11 6.60
C ARG A 12 -16.67 13.59 6.13
N ALA A 13 -15.64 12.76 6.21
CA ALA A 13 -14.29 13.08 5.73
C ALA A 13 -14.32 13.43 4.24
N LYS A 14 -15.01 12.62 3.42
CA LYS A 14 -15.23 12.90 1.99
C LYS A 14 -15.89 14.27 1.76
N ARG A 15 -16.98 14.58 2.48
CA ARG A 15 -17.68 15.88 2.35
C ARG A 15 -16.81 17.08 2.72
N LEU A 16 -15.83 16.89 3.60
CA LEU A 16 -14.89 17.93 4.02
C LEU A 16 -13.66 18.03 3.09
N GLY A 17 -13.58 17.20 2.03
CA GLY A 17 -12.43 17.15 1.15
C GLY A 17 -11.18 16.54 1.80
N TRP A 18 -11.36 15.73 2.86
CA TRP A 18 -10.25 15.04 3.51
C TRP A 18 -9.83 13.81 2.73
N HIS A 19 -8.57 13.43 2.90
CA HIS A 19 -7.99 12.21 2.35
C HIS A 19 -7.41 11.37 3.49
N ILE A 20 -7.17 10.09 3.22
CA ILE A 20 -6.78 9.13 4.25
C ILE A 20 -5.43 8.51 3.91
N THR A 21 -4.53 8.45 4.90
CA THR A 21 -3.36 7.60 4.84
C THR A 21 -3.51 6.42 5.81
N ILE A 22 -3.28 5.22 5.29
CA ILE A 22 -3.31 3.98 6.04
C ILE A 22 -1.89 3.55 6.33
N ALA A 23 -1.61 3.31 7.61
CA ALA A 23 -0.35 2.73 8.05
C ALA A 23 -0.52 1.22 8.18
N ASN A 24 0.48 0.45 7.74
CA ASN A 24 0.43 -1.00 7.84
C ASN A 24 0.57 -1.48 9.29
N HIS A 25 0.12 -2.71 9.55
CA HIS A 25 0.17 -3.33 10.87
C HIS A 25 0.86 -4.69 10.81
N THR A 26 2.19 -4.70 10.84
CA THR A 26 2.99 -5.92 10.69
C THR A 26 2.65 -7.05 11.66
N VAL A 27 2.31 -6.71 12.91
CA VAL A 27 2.03 -7.69 13.98
C VAL A 27 0.75 -7.41 14.77
N LYS A 28 -0.10 -6.46 14.35
CA LYS A 28 -1.32 -6.14 15.09
C LYS A 28 -2.40 -7.19 14.81
N PRO A 29 -2.79 -8.00 15.80
CA PRO A 29 -3.75 -9.08 15.58
C PRO A 29 -5.12 -8.54 15.15
N ARG A 30 -5.93 -9.42 14.56
CA ARG A 30 -7.33 -9.14 14.24
C ARG A 30 -8.10 -8.76 15.50
N MET A 31 -8.97 -7.76 15.37
CA MET A 31 -10.01 -7.50 16.36
C MET A 31 -11.23 -8.35 15.97
N GLU A 32 -11.74 -9.15 16.91
CA GLU A 32 -12.85 -10.06 16.63
C GLU A 32 -14.06 -9.29 16.08
N GLY A 33 -14.56 -9.72 14.91
CA GLY A 33 -15.68 -9.08 14.22
C GLY A 33 -15.40 -7.74 13.56
N VAL A 34 -14.15 -7.26 13.51
CA VAL A 34 -13.82 -5.93 12.95
C VAL A 34 -12.53 -5.93 12.12
N ALA A 35 -12.65 -5.62 10.83
CA ALA A 35 -11.52 -5.26 9.97
C ALA A 35 -10.87 -3.94 10.44
N SER A 36 -9.55 -3.94 10.65
CA SER A 36 -8.84 -2.80 11.25
C SER A 36 -7.48 -2.47 10.58
N PRO A 37 -7.42 -1.39 9.78
CA PRO A 37 -8.54 -0.54 9.34
C PRO A 37 -9.50 -1.26 8.39
N PRO A 38 -10.75 -0.80 8.23
CA PRO A 38 -11.73 -1.40 7.32
C PRO A 38 -11.40 -1.06 5.85
N ILE A 39 -10.32 -1.66 5.33
CA ILE A 39 -9.68 -1.27 4.06
C ILE A 39 -10.64 -1.37 2.86
N ARG A 40 -11.42 -2.45 2.76
CA ARG A 40 -12.45 -2.60 1.72
C ARG A 40 -13.50 -1.50 1.77
N MET A 41 -13.99 -1.15 2.96
CA MET A 41 -14.96 -0.05 3.12
C MET A 41 -14.36 1.29 2.69
N ILE A 42 -13.08 1.54 3.01
CA ILE A 42 -12.38 2.76 2.61
C ILE A 42 -12.25 2.82 1.09
N GLN A 43 -11.79 1.74 0.47
CA GLN A 43 -11.66 1.62 -0.99
C GLN A 43 -13.00 1.83 -1.70
N ASP A 44 -14.04 1.10 -1.29
CA ASP A 44 -15.37 1.18 -1.91
C ASP A 44 -16.06 2.53 -1.72
N SER A 45 -15.65 3.32 -0.73
CA SER A 45 -16.19 4.66 -0.52
C SER A 45 -15.75 5.65 -1.60
N GLY A 46 -14.66 5.38 -2.32
CA GLY A 46 -14.09 6.30 -3.30
C GLY A 46 -13.46 7.56 -2.69
N ILE A 47 -13.21 7.60 -1.37
CA ILE A 47 -12.33 8.63 -0.80
C ILE A 47 -10.92 8.45 -1.38
N LEU A 48 -10.21 9.54 -1.66
CA LEU A 48 -8.79 9.42 -1.98
C LEU A 48 -8.03 8.94 -0.75
N TRP A 49 -7.29 7.85 -0.91
CA TRP A 49 -6.51 7.26 0.16
C TRP A 49 -5.21 6.65 -0.37
N GLY A 50 -4.23 6.52 0.51
CA GLY A 50 -2.92 5.96 0.21
C GLY A 50 -2.35 5.16 1.36
N MET A 51 -1.20 4.53 1.11
CA MET A 51 -0.55 3.59 2.02
C MET A 51 0.79 4.13 2.52
N GLY A 52 1.10 3.86 3.77
CA GLY A 52 2.37 4.19 4.39
C GLY A 52 2.84 3.05 5.28
N SER A 53 4.16 2.94 5.47
CA SER A 53 4.71 1.93 6.38
C SER A 53 4.53 2.31 7.85
N ASP A 54 4.58 3.60 8.17
CA ASP A 54 4.78 4.06 9.57
C ASP A 54 5.96 3.30 10.24
N GLY A 55 6.93 2.89 9.42
CA GLY A 55 8.04 2.03 9.81
C GLY A 55 9.01 2.79 10.71
N THR A 56 9.59 2.09 11.69
CA THR A 56 10.81 2.43 12.48
C THR A 56 10.84 1.67 13.81
N ILE A 57 9.69 1.23 14.35
CA ILE A 57 9.61 0.50 15.64
C ILE A 57 8.64 -0.69 15.61
N VAL A 58 7.40 -0.51 15.13
CA VAL A 58 6.32 -1.51 15.26
C VAL A 58 5.83 -2.11 13.93
N ALA A 59 6.29 -1.57 12.81
CA ALA A 59 5.92 -1.98 11.47
C ALA A 59 7.15 -2.08 10.55
N THR A 60 7.08 -3.01 9.60
CA THR A 60 8.08 -3.18 8.54
C THR A 60 8.04 -2.01 7.57
N TYR A 61 9.22 -1.57 7.12
CA TYR A 61 9.33 -0.60 6.03
C TYR A 61 9.25 -1.25 4.64
N ASN A 62 9.22 -2.59 4.55
CA ASN A 62 9.14 -3.29 3.27
C ASN A 62 7.76 -3.05 2.61
N PRO A 63 7.70 -2.33 1.46
CA PRO A 63 6.44 -1.98 0.83
C PRO A 63 5.66 -3.20 0.36
N PHE A 64 6.33 -4.26 -0.08
CA PHE A 64 5.64 -5.47 -0.54
C PHE A 64 4.97 -6.24 0.59
N HIS A 65 5.53 -6.17 1.81
CA HIS A 65 4.84 -6.70 2.99
C HIS A 65 3.64 -5.83 3.38
N THR A 66 3.72 -4.50 3.23
CA THR A 66 2.55 -3.62 3.47
C THR A 66 1.43 -3.87 2.47
N ILE A 67 1.76 -4.10 1.19
CA ILE A 67 0.82 -4.48 0.13
C ILE A 67 0.19 -5.83 0.45
N TRP A 68 1.03 -6.83 0.72
CA TRP A 68 0.59 -8.20 1.04
C TRP A 68 -0.41 -8.22 2.19
N GLU A 69 -0.25 -7.35 3.21
CA GLU A 69 -1.19 -7.29 4.31
C GLU A 69 -2.64 -7.05 3.86
N TYR A 70 -2.83 -6.08 2.95
CA TYR A 70 -4.15 -5.67 2.53
C TYR A 70 -4.68 -6.42 1.31
N THR A 71 -3.82 -7.09 0.54
CA THR A 71 -4.23 -7.93 -0.60
C THR A 71 -4.43 -9.39 -0.20
N ALA A 72 -3.56 -9.95 0.65
CA ALA A 72 -3.68 -11.30 1.17
C ALA A 72 -4.57 -11.39 2.41
N GLY A 73 -4.78 -10.26 3.09
CA GLY A 73 -5.55 -10.20 4.32
C GLY A 73 -4.81 -10.80 5.53
N LYS A 74 -3.48 -10.84 5.50
CA LYS A 74 -2.65 -11.55 6.48
C LYS A 74 -1.57 -10.65 7.08
N ILE A 75 -1.10 -11.01 8.26
CA ILE A 75 0.04 -10.35 8.93
C ILE A 75 1.09 -11.39 9.32
N PHE A 76 2.24 -10.92 9.82
CA PHE A 76 3.31 -11.82 10.21
C PHE A 76 2.89 -12.76 11.36
N PRO A 77 3.30 -14.05 11.35
CA PRO A 77 4.03 -14.72 10.27
C PRO A 77 3.14 -15.20 9.11
N ASN A 78 1.85 -15.46 9.33
CA ASN A 78 0.83 -15.80 8.32
C ASN A 78 -0.56 -15.78 8.99
N ILE A 79 -0.79 -14.82 9.90
CA ILE A 79 -2.03 -14.77 10.67
C ILE A 79 -3.09 -14.10 9.82
N VAL A 80 -4.23 -14.76 9.62
CA VAL A 80 -5.38 -14.19 8.93
C VAL A 80 -5.94 -13.02 9.75
N LYS A 81 -5.92 -11.83 9.15
CA LYS A 81 -6.37 -10.59 9.75
C LYS A 81 -7.69 -10.08 9.15
N TYR A 82 -7.89 -10.32 7.86
CA TYR A 82 -9.08 -9.91 7.11
C TYR A 82 -9.73 -11.13 6.47
N GLU A 83 -11.06 -11.14 6.39
CA GLU A 83 -11.77 -12.06 5.52
C GLU A 83 -11.47 -11.76 4.05
N SER A 84 -11.71 -12.74 3.17
CA SER A 84 -11.46 -12.58 1.73
C SER A 84 -12.27 -11.45 1.08
N ASN A 85 -13.43 -11.09 1.64
CA ASN A 85 -14.26 -9.97 1.19
C ASN A 85 -13.91 -8.64 1.88
N GLU A 86 -12.90 -8.61 2.75
CA GLU A 86 -12.43 -7.41 3.45
C GLU A 86 -11.10 -6.88 2.89
N VAL A 87 -10.48 -7.58 1.93
CA VAL A 87 -9.19 -7.24 1.30
C VAL A 87 -9.33 -6.33 0.08
N ILE A 88 -8.20 -5.96 -0.53
CA ILE A 88 -8.12 -5.19 -1.77
C ILE A 88 -7.41 -5.91 -2.91
N THR A 89 -7.71 -5.50 -4.15
CA THR A 89 -7.03 -6.04 -5.31
C THR A 89 -5.60 -5.52 -5.38
N ARG A 90 -4.77 -6.19 -6.20
CA ARG A 90 -3.39 -5.79 -6.42
C ARG A 90 -3.28 -4.42 -7.07
N GLU A 91 -4.14 -4.14 -8.05
CA GLU A 91 -4.19 -2.87 -8.75
C GLU A 91 -4.60 -1.73 -7.82
N GLU A 92 -5.59 -1.97 -6.94
CA GLU A 92 -6.02 -0.99 -5.94
C GLU A 92 -4.86 -0.67 -4.97
N ALA A 93 -4.15 -1.69 -4.49
CA ALA A 93 -3.00 -1.51 -3.62
C ALA A 93 -1.85 -0.76 -4.33
N LEU A 94 -1.56 -1.10 -5.59
CA LEU A 94 -0.53 -0.45 -6.38
C LEU A 94 -0.85 1.03 -6.61
N ILE A 95 -2.10 1.36 -6.96
CA ILE A 95 -2.56 2.75 -7.11
C ILE A 95 -2.43 3.50 -5.79
N ALA A 96 -2.85 2.89 -4.67
CA ALA A 96 -2.76 3.49 -3.34
C ALA A 96 -1.31 3.80 -2.94
N HIS A 97 -0.36 2.94 -3.32
CA HIS A 97 1.07 3.15 -3.01
C HIS A 97 1.81 4.09 -3.96
N THR A 98 1.27 4.33 -5.16
CA THR A 98 1.93 5.14 -6.20
C THR A 98 1.16 6.42 -6.46
N ARG A 99 0.18 6.38 -7.34
CA ARG A 99 -0.62 7.52 -7.81
C ARG A 99 -1.29 8.27 -6.66
N SER A 100 -1.94 7.56 -5.74
CA SER A 100 -2.63 8.21 -4.63
C SER A 100 -1.65 8.85 -3.65
N ASN A 101 -0.54 8.19 -3.33
CA ASN A 101 0.49 8.75 -2.47
C ASN A 101 1.14 10.01 -3.08
N ALA A 102 1.39 10.02 -4.38
CA ALA A 102 1.88 11.22 -5.07
C ALA A 102 0.92 12.39 -4.87
N TYR A 103 -0.39 12.18 -5.03
CA TYR A 103 -1.40 13.21 -4.76
C TYR A 103 -1.43 13.64 -3.28
N LEU A 104 -1.37 12.68 -2.34
CA LEU A 104 -1.34 12.98 -0.90
C LEU A 104 -0.13 13.82 -0.48
N MET A 105 0.95 13.76 -1.25
CA MET A 105 2.16 14.55 -1.05
C MET A 105 2.19 15.84 -1.88
N PHE A 106 1.13 16.16 -2.62
CA PHE A 106 1.08 17.29 -3.57
C PHE A 106 2.15 17.20 -4.67
N MET A 107 2.45 15.97 -5.11
CA MET A 107 3.47 15.64 -6.11
C MET A 107 2.88 14.87 -7.29
N GLU A 108 1.57 14.91 -7.49
CA GLU A 108 0.87 14.23 -8.58
C GLU A 108 1.37 14.67 -9.98
N ASP A 109 1.89 15.89 -10.12
CA ASP A 109 2.49 16.39 -11.36
C ASP A 109 3.94 15.94 -11.58
N SER A 110 4.56 15.32 -10.57
CA SER A 110 6.00 14.96 -10.59
C SER A 110 6.27 13.48 -10.32
N LEU A 111 5.36 12.75 -9.67
CA LEU A 111 5.52 11.37 -9.23
C LEU A 111 4.28 10.50 -9.50
N GLY A 112 4.38 9.21 -9.15
CA GLY A 112 3.26 8.28 -9.03
C GLY A 112 2.84 7.55 -10.31
N THR A 113 3.31 7.99 -11.48
CA THR A 113 3.07 7.35 -12.78
C THR A 113 4.30 7.43 -13.67
N LEU A 114 4.38 6.54 -14.66
CA LEU A 114 5.38 6.58 -15.72
C LEU A 114 4.87 7.41 -16.90
N GLU A 115 5.09 8.73 -16.84
CA GLU A 115 4.66 9.70 -17.85
C GLU A 115 5.79 10.69 -18.15
N ALA A 116 5.89 11.12 -19.42
CA ALA A 116 6.90 12.10 -19.80
C ALA A 116 6.71 13.42 -19.03
N GLY A 117 7.80 13.97 -18.48
CA GLY A 117 7.80 15.19 -17.67
C GLY A 117 7.81 14.95 -16.15
N LYS A 118 7.57 13.72 -15.70
CA LYS A 118 7.72 13.31 -14.29
C LYS A 118 9.14 12.85 -13.98
N TYR A 119 9.46 12.74 -12.69
CA TYR A 119 10.74 12.14 -12.27
C TYR A 119 10.81 10.68 -12.69
N ALA A 120 12.00 10.26 -13.12
CA ALA A 120 12.30 8.86 -13.38
C ALA A 120 12.57 8.13 -12.04
N ASP A 121 11.52 8.00 -11.25
CA ASP A 121 11.48 7.27 -9.98
C ASP A 121 10.76 5.94 -10.20
N LEU A 122 11.52 4.85 -10.25
CA LEU A 122 10.97 3.53 -10.53
C LEU A 122 11.76 2.42 -9.84
N VAL A 123 11.11 1.27 -9.74
CA VAL A 123 11.69 0.02 -9.27
C VAL A 123 11.48 -1.06 -10.33
N VAL A 124 12.50 -1.87 -10.56
CA VAL A 124 12.39 -3.10 -11.36
C VAL A 124 12.35 -4.26 -10.37
N LEU A 125 11.36 -5.14 -10.53
CA LEU A 125 11.10 -6.25 -9.61
C LEU A 125 11.68 -7.55 -10.16
N ASP A 126 12.05 -8.46 -9.27
CA ASP A 126 12.52 -9.81 -9.60
C ASP A 126 11.40 -10.72 -10.16
N ARG A 127 10.14 -10.33 -10.00
CA ARG A 127 8.94 -11.08 -10.43
C ARG A 127 7.75 -10.15 -10.71
N ASP A 128 6.77 -10.65 -11.45
CA ASP A 128 5.57 -9.88 -11.79
C ASP A 128 4.58 -9.85 -10.62
N TYR A 129 4.49 -8.68 -9.97
CA TYR A 129 3.56 -8.42 -8.87
C TYR A 129 2.09 -8.78 -9.18
N LEU A 130 1.64 -8.59 -10.43
CA LEU A 130 0.25 -8.82 -10.81
C LEU A 130 -0.08 -10.30 -11.01
N GLU A 131 0.92 -11.14 -11.32
CA GLU A 131 0.69 -12.53 -11.73
C GLU A 131 1.13 -13.59 -10.71
N ILE A 132 2.10 -13.30 -9.84
CA ILE A 132 2.60 -14.30 -8.86
C ILE A 132 1.53 -14.78 -7.87
N GLU A 133 1.81 -15.81 -7.08
CA GLU A 133 0.92 -16.23 -5.99
C GLU A 133 0.81 -15.16 -4.89
N ILE A 134 -0.34 -15.09 -4.21
CA ILE A 134 -0.62 -13.98 -3.28
C ILE A 134 0.37 -13.92 -2.11
N ASP A 135 0.77 -15.06 -1.56
CA ASP A 135 1.71 -15.11 -0.44
C ASP A 135 3.18 -14.86 -0.86
N ASP A 136 3.48 -14.91 -2.15
CA ASP A 136 4.80 -14.59 -2.69
C ASP A 136 5.00 -13.08 -2.88
N VAL A 137 3.93 -12.27 -2.82
CA VAL A 137 4.02 -10.81 -2.90
C VAL A 137 5.00 -10.25 -1.87
N ARG A 138 4.95 -10.69 -0.61
CA ARG A 138 5.85 -10.19 0.44
C ARG A 138 7.33 -10.55 0.24
N ASN A 139 7.62 -11.46 -0.69
CA ASN A 139 8.96 -11.94 -1.01
C ASN A 139 9.52 -11.29 -2.29
N ILE A 140 8.80 -10.33 -2.88
CA ILE A 140 9.31 -9.54 -4.01
C ILE A 140 10.54 -8.77 -3.54
N GLU A 141 11.58 -8.79 -4.36
CA GLU A 141 12.79 -8.00 -4.17
C GLU A 141 13.00 -7.06 -5.37
N PRO A 142 13.43 -5.81 -5.14
CA PRO A 142 13.86 -4.97 -6.23
C PRO A 142 15.17 -5.51 -6.80
N VAL A 143 15.28 -5.61 -8.12
CA VAL A 143 16.56 -5.86 -8.82
C VAL A 143 17.25 -4.56 -9.22
N MET A 144 16.50 -3.47 -9.30
CA MET A 144 16.99 -2.12 -9.54
C MET A 144 16.05 -1.08 -8.91
N THR A 145 16.61 -0.03 -8.32
CA THR A 145 15.87 1.18 -7.91
C THR A 145 16.52 2.39 -8.54
N MET A 146 15.70 3.23 -9.17
CA MET A 146 16.10 4.49 -9.78
C MET A 146 15.39 5.64 -9.08
N VAL A 147 16.13 6.71 -8.79
CA VAL A 147 15.61 7.95 -8.19
C VAL A 147 16.10 9.11 -9.03
N SER A 148 15.18 9.90 -9.56
CA SER A 148 15.42 11.07 -10.41
C SER A 148 16.33 10.76 -11.60
N GLY A 149 16.21 9.57 -12.18
CA GLY A 149 17.00 9.10 -13.31
C GLY A 149 18.33 8.43 -12.95
N GLU A 150 18.73 8.46 -11.68
CA GLU A 150 19.97 7.84 -11.21
C GLU A 150 19.70 6.47 -10.59
N ILE A 151 20.47 5.46 -10.97
CA ILE A 151 20.39 4.12 -10.38
C ILE A 151 21.05 4.18 -8.99
N VAL A 152 20.24 4.09 -7.94
CA VAL A 152 20.71 4.16 -6.54
C VAL A 152 20.84 2.78 -5.89
N TYR A 153 20.22 1.77 -6.49
CA TYR A 153 20.36 0.38 -6.11
C TYR A 153 20.30 -0.50 -7.36
N GLN A 154 21.16 -1.50 -7.40
CA GLN A 154 21.15 -2.56 -8.40
C GLN A 154 21.62 -3.84 -7.72
N GLU A 155 20.88 -4.92 -7.92
CA GLU A 155 21.32 -6.23 -7.45
C GLU A 155 22.67 -6.57 -8.11
N ALA A 156 23.65 -6.98 -7.30
CA ALA A 156 24.91 -7.45 -7.83
C ALA A 156 24.64 -8.80 -8.51
N ASN A 157 24.88 -8.88 -9.83
CA ASN A 157 24.82 -10.15 -10.55
C ASN A 157 25.64 -11.20 -9.78
N GLN A 158 24.98 -12.26 -9.31
CA GLN A 158 25.65 -13.45 -8.75
C GLN A 158 26.32 -14.27 -9.84
#